data_AF-A0A2W5X1P6-F1
#
_entry.id   AF-A0A2W5X1P6-F1
#
_cell.length_a   1.000
_cell.length_b   1.000
_cell.length_c   1.000
_cell.angle_alpha   90.00
_cell.angle_beta   90.00
_cell.angle_gamma   90.00
#
_symmetry.space_group_name_H-M   'P 1'
#
loop_
_entity.id
_entity.type
_entity.pdbx_description
1 polymer ?
#
loop_
_entity_poly.entity_id
_entity_poly.type
_entity_poly.pdbx_seq_one_letter_code
_entity_poly.pdbx_strand_id
1 'polypeptide(L)'
;MVPPALRDEVIAMRRRLHAYPELGFEEFVTANLITARLEQLGFEVHGGIATTGVVGLMRGTKPGRTVMLRSSHEMPVDAIPQRLEPSSLNDYLEVMTRAVFQAGLSWSMIAKRWGGFREAFADFDVQRVATFDEGDIDRLSRDPTILRSSKKIRATVANARALIELDRRHGGIRSYLRSFGNYLSLVKDFRKRFKFMGDMNVWYFLFCVNEPVPAFEEWLPSIPGDHPRMKEMVQRARSQGTY
;
A
#
# COMPACT_ATOMS: atom_id res chain seq x y z
N MET A 1 -19.07 -21.26 1.56
CA MET A 1 -20.35 -21.06 0.85
C MET A 1 -21.40 -20.63 1.85
N VAL A 2 -22.12 -19.52 1.60
CA VAL A 2 -23.15 -19.00 2.55
C VAL A 2 -24.38 -19.93 2.52
N PRO A 3 -24.91 -20.36 3.68
CA PRO A 3 -26.12 -21.19 3.73
C PRO A 3 -27.29 -20.53 2.98
N PRO A 4 -28.11 -21.28 2.21
CA PRO A 4 -29.22 -20.72 1.44
C PRO A 4 -30.18 -19.85 2.29
N ALA A 5 -30.46 -20.28 3.51
CA ALA A 5 -31.33 -19.57 4.45
C ALA A 5 -30.80 -18.18 4.88
N LEU A 6 -29.50 -17.93 4.73
CA LEU A 6 -28.86 -16.65 5.11
C LEU A 6 -28.51 -15.79 3.90
N ARG A 7 -28.74 -16.28 2.67
CA ARG A 7 -28.24 -15.65 1.44
C ARG A 7 -28.78 -14.23 1.27
N ASP A 8 -30.09 -14.06 1.36
CA ASP A 8 -30.73 -12.77 1.08
C ASP A 8 -30.36 -11.72 2.14
N GLU A 9 -30.28 -12.14 3.41
CA GLU A 9 -29.87 -11.28 4.52
C GLU A 9 -28.42 -10.81 4.34
N VAL A 10 -27.50 -11.73 4.01
CA VAL A 10 -26.09 -11.39 3.79
C VAL A 10 -25.93 -10.46 2.57
N ILE A 11 -26.69 -10.69 1.50
CA ILE A 11 -26.69 -9.81 0.32
C ILE A 11 -27.22 -8.41 0.68
N ALA A 12 -28.31 -8.32 1.46
CA ALA A 12 -28.87 -7.05 1.89
C ALA A 12 -27.88 -6.28 2.80
N MET A 13 -27.25 -6.97 3.75
CA MET A 13 -26.23 -6.40 4.63
C MET A 13 -25.04 -5.86 3.83
N ARG A 14 -24.53 -6.66 2.87
CA ARG A 14 -23.47 -6.22 1.95
C ARG A 14 -23.89 -4.96 1.20
N ARG A 15 -25.07 -4.95 0.56
CA ARG A 15 -25.56 -3.79 -0.19
C ARG A 15 -25.65 -2.54 0.68
N ARG A 16 -26.12 -2.68 1.92
CA ARG A 16 -26.22 -1.57 2.89
C ARG A 16 -24.85 -1.00 3.23
N LEU A 17 -23.88 -1.86 3.57
CA LEU A 17 -22.52 -1.44 3.89
C LEU A 17 -21.83 -0.74 2.71
N HIS A 18 -22.06 -1.22 1.48
CA HIS A 18 -21.48 -0.62 0.27
C HIS A 18 -22.21 0.65 -0.22
N ALA A 19 -23.48 0.85 0.15
CA ALA A 19 -24.24 2.04 -0.28
C ALA A 19 -23.73 3.33 0.39
N TYR A 20 -23.13 3.23 1.58
CA TYR A 20 -22.64 4.37 2.35
C TYR A 20 -21.24 4.07 2.93
N PRO A 21 -20.19 4.10 2.10
CA PRO A 21 -18.85 3.75 2.56
C PRO A 21 -18.30 4.81 3.52
N GLU A 22 -17.85 4.37 4.69
CA GLU A 22 -17.17 5.21 5.67
C GLU A 22 -15.64 5.10 5.53
N LEU A 23 -14.92 6.07 6.11
CA LEU A 23 -13.47 6.13 6.05
C LEU A 23 -12.81 5.31 7.14
N GLY A 24 -11.57 4.86 6.86
CA GLY A 24 -10.66 4.25 7.84
C GLY A 24 -10.64 5.01 9.16
N PHE A 25 -10.99 4.35 10.28
CA PHE A 25 -11.09 4.91 11.64
C PHE A 25 -12.24 5.90 11.86
N GLU A 26 -13.15 6.06 10.90
CA GLU A 26 -14.36 6.88 11.01
C GLU A 26 -15.63 6.05 10.70
N GLU A 27 -15.52 4.72 10.64
CA GLU A 27 -16.62 3.78 10.36
C GLU A 27 -17.59 3.60 11.53
N PHE A 28 -18.07 4.69 12.13
CA PHE A 28 -18.94 4.64 13.30
C PHE A 28 -20.30 4.01 12.99
N VAL A 29 -20.89 4.27 11.82
CA VAL A 29 -22.17 3.68 11.40
C VAL A 29 -22.01 2.17 11.18
N THR A 30 -20.94 1.77 10.52
CA THR A 30 -20.59 0.37 10.26
C THR A 30 -20.29 -0.37 11.55
N ALA A 31 -19.47 0.21 12.44
CA ALA A 31 -19.16 -0.36 13.74
C ALA A 31 -20.44 -0.57 14.58
N ASN A 32 -21.34 0.41 14.58
CA ASN A 32 -22.63 0.30 15.27
C ASN A 32 -23.52 -0.79 14.66
N LEU A 33 -23.56 -0.89 13.33
CA LEU A 33 -24.32 -1.93 12.63
C LEU A 33 -23.80 -3.33 12.96
N ILE A 34 -22.47 -3.51 12.95
CA ILE A 34 -21.83 -4.79 13.30
C ILE A 34 -22.07 -5.12 14.77
N THR A 35 -21.95 -4.13 15.67
CA THR A 35 -22.20 -4.29 17.10
C THR A 35 -23.61 -4.80 17.36
N ALA A 36 -24.63 -4.10 16.84
CA ALA A 36 -26.02 -4.48 16.97
C ALA A 36 -26.30 -5.89 16.41
N ARG A 37 -25.63 -6.26 15.31
CA ARG A 37 -25.80 -7.60 14.73
C ARG A 37 -25.18 -8.70 15.59
N LEU A 38 -23.99 -8.47 16.14
CA LEU A 38 -23.32 -9.42 17.03
C LEU A 38 -24.11 -9.61 18.33
N GLU A 39 -24.66 -8.54 18.90
CA GLU A 39 -25.54 -8.60 20.07
C GLU A 39 -26.80 -9.43 19.78
N GLN A 40 -27.45 -9.21 18.63
CA GLN A 40 -28.61 -10.02 18.20
C GLN A 40 -28.28 -11.51 18.05
N LEU A 41 -27.03 -11.85 17.72
CA LEU A 41 -26.55 -13.22 17.60
C LEU A 41 -26.09 -13.82 18.95
N GLY A 42 -26.21 -13.05 20.05
CA GLY A 42 -25.88 -13.51 21.40
C GLY A 42 -24.41 -13.42 21.76
N PHE A 43 -23.62 -12.60 21.05
CA PHE A 43 -22.23 -12.33 21.43
C PHE A 43 -22.18 -11.27 22.54
N GLU A 44 -21.21 -11.40 23.44
CA GLU A 44 -20.72 -10.32 24.29
C GLU A 44 -19.87 -9.39 23.41
N VAL A 45 -20.28 -8.14 23.20
CA VAL A 45 -19.63 -7.25 22.22
C VAL A 45 -18.85 -6.14 22.90
N HIS A 46 -17.61 -5.93 22.45
CA HIS A 46 -16.76 -4.83 22.84
C HIS A 46 -16.47 -3.96 21.60
N GLY A 47 -17.08 -2.77 21.55
CA GLY A 47 -16.80 -1.75 20.54
C GLY A 47 -15.70 -0.77 20.96
N GLY A 48 -15.34 0.16 20.06
CA GLY A 48 -14.40 1.25 20.37
C GLY A 48 -12.92 0.85 20.36
N ILE A 49 -12.58 -0.35 19.87
CA ILE A 49 -11.20 -0.84 19.86
C ILE A 49 -10.40 -0.07 18.82
N ALA A 50 -9.38 0.66 19.26
CA ALA A 50 -8.57 1.52 18.38
C ALA A 50 -9.42 2.47 17.50
N THR A 51 -10.52 3.00 18.06
CA THR A 51 -11.54 3.91 17.46
C THR A 51 -12.84 3.20 17.04
N THR A 52 -12.84 2.44 15.94
CA THR A 52 -14.06 1.85 15.35
C THR A 52 -14.07 0.32 15.37
N GLY A 53 -13.05 -0.32 15.94
CA GLY A 53 -12.94 -1.77 16.01
C GLY A 53 -14.00 -2.38 16.92
N VAL A 54 -14.51 -3.54 16.49
CA VAL A 54 -15.54 -4.32 17.20
C VAL A 54 -15.03 -5.75 17.40
N VAL A 55 -15.15 -6.28 18.62
CA VAL A 55 -14.89 -7.67 18.95
C VAL A 55 -16.15 -8.27 19.57
N GLY A 56 -16.66 -9.35 18.97
CA GLY A 56 -17.71 -10.18 19.56
C GLY A 56 -17.09 -11.44 20.18
N LEU A 57 -17.38 -11.68 21.46
CA LEU A 57 -16.98 -12.86 22.19
C LEU A 57 -18.19 -13.78 22.39
N MET A 58 -18.05 -15.05 21.98
CA MET A 58 -19.04 -16.09 22.26
C MET A 58 -18.39 -17.15 23.13
N ARG A 59 -18.96 -17.39 24.32
CA ARG A 59 -18.48 -18.43 25.23
C ARG A 59 -19.21 -19.73 24.95
N GLY A 60 -18.44 -20.75 24.56
CA GLY A 60 -18.97 -22.10 24.38
C GLY A 60 -19.38 -22.74 25.72
N THR A 61 -20.26 -23.73 25.66
CA THR A 61 -20.76 -24.46 26.84
C THR A 61 -19.84 -25.59 27.30
N LYS A 62 -18.77 -25.87 26.55
CA LYS A 62 -17.79 -26.92 26.86
C LYS A 62 -16.38 -26.31 26.89
N PRO A 63 -15.49 -26.80 27.78
CA PRO A 63 -14.09 -26.42 27.75
C PRO A 63 -13.46 -26.79 26.39
N GLY A 64 -12.70 -25.87 25.80
CA GLY A 64 -12.14 -26.04 24.46
C GLY A 64 -11.18 -24.92 24.08
N ARG A 65 -10.54 -25.06 22.91
CA ARG A 65 -9.64 -24.03 22.37
C ARG A 65 -10.45 -22.80 21.92
N THR A 66 -9.89 -21.61 22.15
CA THR A 66 -10.45 -20.36 21.62
C THR A 66 -10.10 -20.24 20.14
N VAL A 67 -11.10 -19.91 19.31
CA VAL A 67 -10.92 -19.64 17.87
C VAL A 67 -11.23 -18.17 17.62
N MET A 68 -10.31 -17.45 16.99
CA MET A 68 -10.52 -16.07 16.56
C MET A 68 -10.79 -16.04 15.06
N LEU A 69 -11.95 -15.51 14.67
CA LEU A 69 -12.28 -15.20 13.29
C LEU A 69 -12.15 -13.70 13.09
N ARG A 70 -11.19 -13.30 12.26
CA ARG A 70 -11.02 -11.91 11.87
C ARG A 70 -11.62 -11.72 10.48
N SER A 71 -12.62 -10.85 10.39
CA SER A 71 -13.12 -10.37 9.11
C SER A 71 -12.33 -9.15 8.68
N SER A 72 -11.67 -9.22 7.53
CA SER A 72 -11.15 -8.06 6.83
C SER A 72 -12.17 -7.64 5.79
N HIS A 73 -12.60 -6.38 5.80
CA HIS A 73 -13.27 -5.82 4.62
C HIS A 73 -12.32 -5.99 3.43
N GLU A 74 -12.79 -6.64 2.37
CA GLU A 74 -12.03 -6.74 1.13
C GLU A 74 -11.72 -5.32 0.67
N MET A 75 -10.42 -5.08 0.54
CA MET A 75 -9.87 -3.84 -0.01
C MET A 75 -10.51 -3.61 -1.38
N PRO A 76 -10.76 -2.35 -1.78
CA PRO A 76 -10.98 -2.06 -3.20
C PRO A 76 -9.81 -2.67 -3.96
N VAL A 77 -10.12 -3.64 -4.83
CA VAL A 77 -9.12 -4.39 -5.60
C VAL A 77 -8.21 -3.42 -6.35
N ASP A 78 -8.72 -2.26 -6.76
CA ASP A 78 -7.97 -1.21 -7.46
C ASP A 78 -6.95 -0.45 -6.61
N ALA A 79 -6.98 -0.58 -5.28
CA ALA A 79 -6.04 0.11 -4.39
C ALA A 79 -4.69 -0.61 -4.24
N ILE A 80 -4.64 -1.93 -4.48
CA ILE A 80 -3.40 -2.69 -4.43
C ILE A 80 -2.59 -2.40 -5.70
N PRO A 81 -1.30 -2.03 -5.60
CA PRO A 81 -0.47 -1.79 -6.77
C PRO A 81 -0.40 -3.02 -7.69
N GLN A 82 -0.48 -2.77 -8.99
CA GLN A 82 -0.30 -3.77 -10.04
C GLN A 82 1.08 -3.59 -10.68
N ARG A 83 1.52 -4.60 -11.43
CA ARG A 83 2.69 -4.46 -12.29
C ARG A 83 2.35 -3.55 -13.47
N LEU A 84 3.27 -2.67 -13.82
CA LEU A 84 3.21 -1.81 -14.99
C LEU A 84 4.49 -2.00 -15.81
N GLU A 85 4.39 -1.75 -17.12
CA GLU A 85 5.54 -1.53 -18.00
C GLU A 85 5.76 -0.01 -18.09
N PRO A 86 6.74 0.57 -17.38
CA PRO A 86 6.98 2.00 -17.43
C PRO A 86 7.41 2.41 -18.84
N SER A 87 6.80 3.50 -19.33
CA SER A 87 7.09 4.10 -20.63
C SER A 87 7.97 5.35 -20.51
N SER A 88 8.04 5.94 -19.32
CA SER A 88 8.72 7.20 -19.06
C SER A 88 9.41 7.22 -17.70
N LEU A 89 10.32 8.18 -17.49
CA LEU A 89 10.91 8.44 -16.17
C LEU A 89 9.83 8.83 -15.14
N ASN A 90 8.72 9.44 -15.58
CA ASN A 90 7.63 9.88 -14.71
C ASN A 90 6.97 8.67 -14.05
N ASP A 91 6.72 7.60 -14.83
CA ASP A 91 6.17 6.34 -14.33
C ASP A 91 7.08 5.74 -13.24
N TYR A 92 8.40 5.74 -13.46
CA TYR A 92 9.36 5.27 -12.47
C TYR A 92 9.34 6.13 -11.19
N LEU A 93 9.27 7.45 -11.32
CA LEU A 93 9.21 8.35 -10.17
C LEU A 93 7.91 8.17 -9.36
N GLU A 94 6.78 7.98 -10.03
CA GLU A 94 5.48 7.72 -9.40
C GLU A 94 5.54 6.44 -8.55
N VAL A 95 6.03 5.34 -9.11
CA VAL A 95 6.15 4.05 -8.41
C VAL A 95 7.14 4.14 -7.24
N MET A 96 8.28 4.78 -7.45
CA MET A 96 9.29 4.98 -6.41
C MET A 96 8.73 5.82 -5.26
N THR A 97 7.99 6.89 -5.58
CA THR A 97 7.34 7.73 -4.57
C THR A 97 6.32 6.93 -3.78
N ARG A 98 5.55 6.04 -4.44
CA ARG A 98 4.59 5.18 -3.74
C ARG A 98 5.29 4.30 -2.71
N ALA A 99 6.44 3.72 -3.06
CA ALA A 99 7.28 2.95 -2.13
C ALA A 99 7.73 3.77 -0.92
N VAL A 100 8.21 5.00 -1.15
CA VAL A 100 8.69 5.91 -0.09
C VAL A 100 7.58 6.27 0.90
N PHE A 101 6.36 6.51 0.42
CA PHE A 101 5.25 7.00 1.23
C PHE A 101 4.36 5.91 1.83
N GLN A 102 4.47 4.66 1.40
CA GLN A 102 3.61 3.56 1.86
C GLN A 102 3.79 3.16 3.33
N ALA A 103 4.96 3.39 3.93
CA ALA A 103 5.28 2.92 5.28
C ALA A 103 4.20 3.32 6.31
N GLY A 104 3.52 2.31 6.90
CA GLY A 104 2.52 2.50 7.96
C GLY A 104 1.05 2.71 7.53
N LEU A 105 0.74 2.85 6.24
CA LEU A 105 -0.64 3.15 5.77
C LEU A 105 -1.30 2.06 4.92
N SER A 106 -2.60 1.84 5.05
CA SER A 106 -3.30 0.87 4.20
C SER A 106 -3.25 1.27 2.70
N TRP A 107 -3.40 0.28 1.80
CA TRP A 107 -3.47 0.56 0.36
C TRP A 107 -4.60 1.54 0.01
N SER A 108 -5.76 1.46 0.69
CA SER A 108 -6.88 2.38 0.49
C SER A 108 -6.55 3.81 0.91
N MET A 109 -5.84 3.99 2.02
CA MET A 109 -5.39 5.31 2.47
C MET A 109 -4.42 5.96 1.47
N ILE A 110 -3.52 5.16 0.88
CA ILE A 110 -2.60 5.64 -0.15
C ILE A 110 -3.37 5.98 -1.43
N ALA A 111 -4.23 5.08 -1.91
CA ALA A 111 -5.00 5.29 -3.13
C ALA A 111 -5.89 6.55 -3.03
N LYS A 112 -6.56 6.76 -1.90
CA LYS A 112 -7.41 7.95 -1.67
C LYS A 112 -6.63 9.26 -1.76
N ARG A 113 -5.35 9.26 -1.35
CA ARG A 113 -4.48 10.45 -1.38
C ARG A 113 -3.72 10.60 -2.70
N TRP A 114 -3.72 9.58 -3.56
CA TRP A 114 -2.82 9.53 -4.70
C TRP A 114 -3.13 10.60 -5.76
N GLY A 115 -4.40 10.99 -5.92
CA GLY A 115 -4.77 12.14 -6.74
C GLY A 115 -4.09 13.44 -6.26
N GLY A 116 -4.13 13.71 -4.95
CA GLY A 116 -3.42 14.84 -4.36
C GLY A 116 -1.90 14.74 -4.52
N PHE A 117 -1.32 13.54 -4.46
CA PHE A 117 0.10 13.34 -4.75
C PHE A 117 0.45 13.68 -6.21
N ARG A 118 -0.36 13.29 -7.19
CA ARG A 118 -0.14 13.64 -8.59
C ARG A 118 -0.15 15.16 -8.77
N GLU A 119 -1.16 15.86 -8.25
CA GLU A 119 -1.22 17.32 -8.33
C GLU A 119 -0.02 17.98 -7.63
N ALA A 120 0.28 17.57 -6.40
CA ALA A 120 1.38 18.08 -5.60
C ALA A 120 2.76 17.94 -6.28
N PHE A 121 2.98 16.80 -6.95
CA PHE A 121 4.24 16.48 -7.64
C PHE A 121 4.15 16.69 -9.16
N ALA A 122 3.24 17.54 -9.64
CA ALA A 122 3.10 17.89 -11.06
C ALA A 122 3.04 16.65 -11.99
N ASP A 123 2.13 15.73 -11.68
CA ASP A 123 1.95 14.42 -12.34
C ASP A 123 3.24 13.59 -12.41
N PHE A 124 4.10 13.76 -11.42
CA PHE A 124 5.42 13.13 -11.34
C PHE A 124 6.32 13.43 -12.54
N ASP A 125 6.13 14.57 -13.20
CA ASP A 125 7.07 15.05 -14.20
C ASP A 125 8.46 15.17 -13.59
N VAL A 126 9.37 14.27 -14.02
CA VAL A 126 10.70 14.16 -13.41
C VAL A 126 11.50 15.44 -13.57
N GLN A 127 11.36 16.14 -14.71
CA GLN A 127 12.08 17.39 -14.94
C GLN A 127 11.58 18.48 -14.00
N ARG A 128 10.26 18.60 -13.83
CA ARG A 128 9.65 19.59 -12.92
C ARG A 128 9.91 19.28 -11.46
N VAL A 129 9.75 18.02 -11.04
CA VAL A 129 9.98 17.62 -9.65
C VAL A 129 11.46 17.79 -9.28
N ALA A 130 12.39 17.56 -10.21
CA ALA A 130 13.80 17.79 -9.97
C ALA A 130 14.16 19.25 -9.70
N THR A 131 13.36 20.22 -10.17
CA THR A 131 13.59 21.66 -9.92
C THR A 131 12.97 22.16 -8.63
N PHE A 132 12.18 21.35 -7.92
CA PHE A 132 11.58 21.78 -6.65
C PHE A 132 12.66 22.20 -5.65
N ASP A 133 12.45 23.36 -5.05
CA ASP A 133 13.33 23.97 -4.06
C ASP A 133 12.78 23.83 -2.64
N GLU A 134 13.44 24.46 -1.65
CA GLU A 134 12.98 24.43 -0.27
C GLU A 134 11.62 25.12 -0.09
N GLY A 135 11.25 26.11 -0.91
CA GLY A 135 9.93 26.73 -0.89
C GLY A 135 8.83 25.77 -1.33
N ASP A 136 9.08 24.98 -2.39
CA ASP A 136 8.19 23.90 -2.80
C ASP A 136 8.05 22.81 -1.75
N ILE A 137 9.16 22.39 -1.13
CA ILE A 137 9.14 21.40 -0.04
C ILE A 137 8.28 21.92 1.11
N ASP A 138 8.44 23.18 1.47
CA ASP A 138 7.69 23.84 2.53
C ASP A 138 6.19 23.94 2.20
N ARG A 139 5.85 24.27 0.95
CA ARG A 139 4.47 24.28 0.45
C ARG A 139 3.85 22.89 0.55
N LEU A 140 4.53 21.87 0.04
CA LEU A 140 4.06 20.48 0.04
C LEU A 140 3.94 19.90 1.45
N SER A 141 4.84 20.28 2.36
CA SER A 141 4.74 19.86 3.77
C SER A 141 3.54 20.45 4.50
N ARG A 142 2.90 21.48 3.96
CA ARG A 142 1.66 22.07 4.50
C ARG A 142 0.41 21.58 3.79
N ASP A 143 0.55 20.88 2.66
CA ASP A 143 -0.56 20.39 1.85
C ASP A 143 -1.32 19.25 2.58
N PRO A 144 -2.62 19.43 2.90
CA PRO A 144 -3.41 18.43 3.61
C PRO A 144 -3.78 17.20 2.76
N THR A 145 -3.66 17.30 1.44
CA THR A 145 -4.04 16.23 0.50
C THR A 145 -3.02 15.09 0.51
N ILE A 146 -1.74 15.41 0.73
CA ILE A 146 -0.64 14.44 0.76
C ILE A 146 -0.19 14.09 2.19
N LEU A 147 0.76 13.16 2.28
CA LEU A 147 1.42 12.84 3.55
C LEU A 147 2.56 13.84 3.78
N ARG A 148 2.37 14.68 4.79
CA ARG A 148 3.20 15.86 5.12
C ARG A 148 4.54 15.50 5.78
N SER A 149 5.38 14.72 5.10
CA SER A 149 6.72 14.36 5.56
C SER A 149 7.79 15.09 4.74
N SER A 150 8.32 16.20 5.25
CA SER A 150 9.37 16.97 4.54
C SER A 150 10.58 16.11 4.17
N LYS A 151 10.94 15.13 5.01
CA LYS A 151 12.05 14.19 4.73
C LYS A 151 11.76 13.33 3.49
N LYS A 152 10.54 12.82 3.34
CA LYS A 152 10.13 11.99 2.20
C LYS A 152 9.88 12.83 0.94
N ILE A 153 9.36 14.06 1.08
CA ILE A 153 9.21 15.00 -0.03
C ILE A 153 10.59 15.34 -0.62
N ARG A 154 11.56 15.71 0.23
CA ARG A 154 12.96 15.90 -0.19
C ARG A 154 13.56 14.67 -0.85
N ALA A 155 13.23 13.48 -0.34
CA ALA A 155 13.68 12.23 -0.94
C ALA A 155 13.13 12.04 -2.35
N THR A 156 11.85 12.33 -2.60
CA THR A 156 11.25 12.27 -3.95
C THR A 156 11.94 13.24 -4.90
N VAL A 157 12.23 14.47 -4.49
CA VAL A 157 12.99 15.45 -5.30
C VAL A 157 14.40 14.95 -5.62
N ALA A 158 15.11 14.42 -4.62
CA ALA A 158 16.44 13.83 -4.82
C ALA A 158 16.41 12.61 -5.75
N ASN A 159 15.36 11.80 -5.66
CA ASN A 159 15.16 10.64 -6.52
C ASN A 159 14.89 11.03 -7.97
N ALA A 160 14.10 12.09 -8.20
CA ALA A 160 13.88 12.64 -9.54
C ALA A 160 15.20 13.08 -10.19
N ARG A 161 16.05 13.79 -9.45
CA ARG A 161 17.40 14.18 -9.90
C ARG A 161 18.27 12.96 -10.24
N ALA A 162 18.23 11.92 -9.41
CA ALA A 162 18.97 10.68 -9.65
C ALA A 162 18.47 9.92 -10.89
N LEU A 163 17.17 9.94 -11.19
CA LEU A 163 16.62 9.36 -12.42
C LEU A 163 17.15 10.06 -13.68
N ILE A 164 17.19 11.40 -13.68
CA ILE A 164 17.76 12.18 -14.79
C ILE A 164 19.25 11.87 -14.99
N GLU A 165 20.00 11.76 -13.89
CA GLU A 165 21.42 11.43 -13.96
C GLU A 165 21.65 10.02 -14.54
N LEU A 166 20.83 9.04 -14.17
CA LEU A 166 20.89 7.70 -14.75
C LEU A 166 20.55 7.70 -16.23
N ASP A 167 19.52 8.44 -16.62
CA ASP A 167 19.12 8.56 -18.03
C ASP A 167 20.28 9.05 -18.89
N ARG A 168 20.97 10.10 -18.42
CA ARG A 168 22.15 10.67 -19.09
C ARG A 168 23.36 9.74 -19.14
N ARG A 169 23.65 9.00 -18.06
CA ARG A 169 24.88 8.18 -17.94
C ARG A 169 24.76 6.78 -18.48
N HIS A 170 23.58 6.17 -18.39
CA HIS A 170 23.36 4.77 -18.70
C HIS A 170 22.42 4.56 -19.90
N GLY A 171 21.91 5.63 -20.50
CA GLY A 171 20.90 5.55 -21.56
C GLY A 171 19.55 5.07 -21.02
N GLY A 172 19.22 5.41 -19.78
CA GLY A 172 17.95 5.09 -19.13
C GLY A 172 18.06 4.15 -17.93
N ILE A 173 17.06 4.24 -17.04
CA ILE A 173 16.99 3.39 -15.84
C ILE A 173 16.92 1.90 -16.18
N ARG A 174 16.26 1.51 -17.28
CA ARG A 174 16.18 0.09 -17.67
C ARG A 174 17.55 -0.50 -18.01
N SER A 175 18.38 0.25 -18.72
CA SER A 175 19.78 -0.12 -19.01
C SER A 175 20.58 -0.23 -17.72
N TYR A 176 20.42 0.73 -16.80
CA TYR A 176 21.02 0.67 -15.47
C TYR A 176 20.59 -0.58 -14.68
N LEU A 177 19.29 -0.90 -14.60
CA LEU A 177 18.81 -2.09 -13.86
C LEU A 177 19.38 -3.39 -14.42
N ARG A 178 19.55 -3.48 -15.75
CA ARG A 178 20.12 -4.64 -16.45
C ARG A 178 21.65 -4.74 -16.38
N SER A 179 22.33 -3.70 -15.89
CA SER A 179 23.79 -3.67 -15.80
C SER A 179 24.37 -4.51 -14.66
N PHE A 180 23.53 -5.05 -13.78
CA PHE A 180 23.94 -5.82 -12.62
C PHE A 180 23.82 -7.33 -12.84
N GLY A 181 24.85 -8.08 -12.44
CA GLY A 181 24.85 -9.54 -12.57
C GLY A 181 23.97 -10.28 -11.55
N ASN A 182 23.53 -9.61 -10.48
CA ASN A 182 22.62 -10.20 -9.49
C ASN A 182 21.83 -9.14 -8.69
N TYR A 183 20.73 -9.59 -8.07
CA TYR A 183 19.83 -8.77 -7.28
C TYR A 183 20.50 -8.05 -6.10
N LEU A 184 21.41 -8.72 -5.38
CA LEU A 184 22.07 -8.13 -4.20
C LEU A 184 22.96 -6.94 -4.58
N SER A 185 23.73 -7.07 -5.68
CA SER A 185 24.56 -5.99 -6.22
C SER A 185 23.70 -4.82 -6.67
N LEU A 186 22.58 -5.09 -7.34
CA LEU A 186 21.62 -4.07 -7.76
C LEU A 186 21.08 -3.31 -6.54
N VAL A 187 20.55 -4.01 -5.54
CA VAL A 187 19.96 -3.41 -4.33
C VAL A 187 21.00 -2.56 -3.59
N LYS A 188 22.24 -3.05 -3.48
CA LYS A 188 23.34 -2.33 -2.83
C LYS A 188 23.63 -0.97 -3.49
N ASP A 189 23.65 -0.92 -4.83
CA ASP A 189 23.86 0.34 -5.55
C ASP A 189 22.61 1.23 -5.50
N PHE A 190 21.43 0.63 -5.72
CA PHE A 190 20.15 1.31 -5.72
C PHE A 190 19.90 2.08 -4.43
N ARG A 191 20.21 1.46 -3.28
CA ARG A 191 20.12 2.07 -1.93
C ARG A 191 21.03 3.27 -1.73
N LYS A 192 22.20 3.29 -2.38
CA LYS A 192 23.14 4.42 -2.29
C LYS A 192 22.63 5.61 -3.09
N ARG A 193 22.05 5.31 -4.25
CA ARG A 193 21.62 6.30 -5.24
C ARG A 193 20.29 6.94 -4.88
N PHE A 194 19.31 6.12 -4.50
CA PHE A 194 17.95 6.58 -4.20
C PHE A 194 17.67 6.65 -2.70
N LYS A 195 17.01 7.73 -2.30
CA LYS A 195 16.64 8.01 -0.90
C LYS A 195 15.36 7.28 -0.54
N PHE A 196 15.31 6.76 0.69
CA PHE A 196 14.19 5.97 1.22
C PHE A 196 13.88 4.69 0.42
N MET A 197 14.87 4.16 -0.30
CA MET A 197 14.77 2.92 -1.05
C MET A 197 15.52 1.79 -0.32
N GLY A 198 15.03 1.41 0.88
CA GLY A 198 15.53 0.23 1.60
C GLY A 198 15.10 -1.08 0.93
N ASP A 199 15.56 -2.22 1.44
CA ASP A 199 15.42 -3.52 0.76
C ASP A 199 13.95 -3.84 0.36
N MET A 200 12.98 -3.60 1.25
CA MET A 200 11.55 -3.75 0.95
C MET A 200 11.03 -2.80 -0.12
N ASN A 201 11.47 -1.54 -0.10
CA ASN A 201 11.04 -0.55 -1.08
C ASN A 201 11.68 -0.82 -2.45
N VAL A 202 12.91 -1.34 -2.49
CA VAL A 202 13.56 -1.78 -3.74
C VAL A 202 12.84 -2.98 -4.31
N TRP A 203 12.53 -4.00 -3.50
CA TRP A 203 11.76 -5.16 -3.96
C TRP A 203 10.39 -4.73 -4.49
N TYR A 204 9.66 -3.91 -3.74
CA TYR A 204 8.37 -3.35 -4.16
C TYR A 204 8.48 -2.60 -5.50
N PHE A 205 9.47 -1.72 -5.62
CA PHE A 205 9.66 -0.92 -6.82
C PHE A 205 9.91 -1.81 -8.04
N LEU A 206 10.89 -2.72 -7.96
CA LEU A 206 11.26 -3.62 -9.04
C LEU A 206 10.08 -4.51 -9.44
N PHE A 207 9.36 -5.05 -8.45
CA PHE A 207 8.15 -5.83 -8.70
C PHE A 207 7.10 -5.02 -9.47
N CYS A 208 6.80 -3.78 -9.03
CA CYS A 208 5.79 -2.94 -9.65
C CYS A 208 6.17 -2.49 -11.07
N VAL A 209 7.46 -2.26 -11.35
CA VAL A 209 7.93 -1.88 -12.70
C VAL A 209 8.23 -3.06 -13.62
N ASN A 210 7.73 -4.24 -13.24
CA ASN A 210 7.88 -5.51 -13.95
C ASN A 210 9.34 -5.94 -14.20
N GLU A 211 10.24 -5.64 -13.26
CA GLU A 211 11.61 -6.10 -13.30
C GLU A 211 11.80 -7.39 -12.48
N PRO A 212 12.80 -8.23 -12.79
CA PRO A 212 13.04 -9.46 -12.06
C PRO A 212 13.31 -9.21 -10.57
N VAL A 213 12.63 -9.96 -9.72
CA VAL A 213 12.81 -9.96 -8.27
C VAL A 213 12.93 -11.39 -7.75
N PRO A 214 13.65 -11.63 -6.63
CA PRO A 214 13.66 -12.94 -6.00
C PRO A 214 12.26 -13.32 -5.50
N ALA A 215 12.00 -14.62 -5.43
CA ALA A 215 10.75 -15.14 -4.91
C ALA A 215 10.47 -14.59 -3.50
N PHE A 216 9.32 -13.97 -3.32
CA PHE A 216 8.96 -13.23 -2.12
C PHE A 216 9.09 -14.08 -0.84
N GLU A 217 8.68 -15.35 -0.86
CA GLU A 217 8.75 -16.25 0.30
C GLU A 217 10.17 -16.65 0.69
N GLU A 218 11.06 -16.77 -0.31
CA GLU A 218 12.47 -17.11 -0.09
C GLU A 218 13.26 -15.89 0.37
N TRP A 219 12.86 -14.71 -0.12
CA TRP A 219 13.54 -13.46 0.14
C TRP A 219 13.07 -12.77 1.44
N LEU A 220 11.77 -12.81 1.76
CA LEU A 220 11.18 -12.14 2.92
C LEU A 220 11.85 -12.49 4.26
N PRO A 221 12.28 -13.75 4.55
CA PRO A 221 12.96 -14.09 5.79
C PRO A 221 14.25 -13.29 6.04
N SER A 222 14.86 -12.70 5.01
CA SER A 222 16.04 -11.84 5.13
C SER A 222 15.73 -10.43 5.63
N ILE A 223 14.45 -10.04 5.68
CA ILE A 223 14.01 -8.68 6.02
C ILE A 223 13.34 -8.67 7.40
N PRO A 224 13.75 -7.81 8.34
CA PRO A 224 13.12 -7.73 9.65
C PRO A 224 11.70 -7.16 9.57
N GLY A 225 10.85 -7.60 10.51
CA GLY A 225 9.46 -7.12 10.67
C GLY A 225 8.43 -7.90 9.85
N ASP A 226 7.16 -7.68 10.14
CA ASP A 226 6.06 -8.24 9.34
C ASP A 226 5.65 -7.27 8.23
N HIS A 227 5.37 -7.81 7.04
CA HIS A 227 5.07 -7.07 5.82
C HIS A 227 3.73 -7.52 5.23
N PRO A 228 2.61 -7.38 5.96
CA PRO A 228 1.30 -7.93 5.57
C PRO A 228 0.81 -7.38 4.23
N ARG A 229 1.03 -6.08 3.97
CA ARG A 229 0.64 -5.43 2.72
C ARG A 229 1.40 -5.94 1.49
N MET A 230 2.64 -6.35 1.68
CA MET A 230 3.46 -6.94 0.62
C MET A 230 3.03 -8.37 0.33
N LYS A 231 2.70 -9.15 1.38
CA LYS A 231 2.07 -10.48 1.24
C LYS A 231 0.75 -10.40 0.45
N GLU A 232 -0.11 -9.44 0.78
CA GLU A 232 -1.37 -9.18 0.05
C GLU A 232 -1.11 -8.86 -1.43
N MET A 233 -0.14 -8.00 -1.73
CA MET A 233 0.21 -7.63 -3.11
C MET A 233 0.70 -8.83 -3.92
N VAL A 234 1.59 -9.66 -3.34
CA VAL A 234 2.09 -10.88 -3.99
C VAL A 234 0.97 -11.90 -4.21
N GLN A 235 0.12 -12.11 -3.21
CA GLN A 235 -1.02 -13.03 -3.31
C GLN A 235 -2.00 -12.61 -4.41
N ARG A 236 -2.24 -11.30 -4.56
CA ARG A 236 -3.06 -10.78 -5.64
C ARG A 236 -2.42 -11.03 -7.00
N ALA A 237 -1.15 -10.68 -7.17
CA ALA A 237 -0.48 -10.85 -8.45
C ALA A 237 -0.49 -12.31 -8.93
N ARG A 238 -0.33 -13.26 -8.01
CA ARG A 238 -0.54 -14.70 -8.27
C ARG A 238 -1.93 -15.03 -8.75
N SER A 239 -2.96 -14.52 -8.07
CA SER A 239 -4.35 -14.76 -8.47
C SER A 239 -4.69 -14.24 -9.87
N GLN A 240 -3.91 -13.26 -10.36
CA GLN A 240 -4.03 -12.67 -11.69
C GLN A 240 -3.06 -13.26 -12.72
N GLY A 241 -2.19 -14.20 -12.33
CA GLY A 241 -1.16 -14.76 -13.22
C GLY A 241 -0.07 -13.78 -13.65
N THR A 242 0.19 -12.75 -12.84
CA THR A 242 1.18 -11.67 -13.11
C THR A 242 2.44 -11.78 -12.24
N TYR A 243 2.57 -12.89 -11.50
CA TYR A 243 3.71 -13.21 -10.65
C TYR A 243 4.14 -14.67 -10.83
#